data_AF-A0A9D7C5F6-F1
#
_entry.id   AF-A0A9D7C5F6-F1
#
_cell.length_a   1.000
_cell.length_b   1.000
_cell.length_c   1.000
_cell.angle_alpha   90.00
_cell.angle_beta   90.00
_cell.angle_gamma   90.00
#
_symmetry.space_group_name_H-M   'P 1'
#
loop_
_entity.id
_entity.type
_entity.pdbx_description
1 polymer ?
#
loop_
_entity_poly.entity_id
_entity_poly.type
_entity_poly.pdbx_seq_one_letter_code
_entity_poly.pdbx_strand_id
1 'polypeptide(L)'
;MKTTFSLFIIVITLLNLQYADLKAQNANTALSNLVSPTAVNKSLLAASPATMDLGSSTNSWRNLYLDGALYIDGSKLLTNGSGSGSIFAGNLSGGVATGASNTFMGYSSGSSTTSGYGNTFFGSYAGKHNIAGSQNICIGYLTGGIGVPSDLGSNNTYVGAQITSWVAGVTNATGIGYNADVTVSNTVRIGSAINRIGIGKECSSSNILEFSTTTAKLSNGGTWTNASDKRLKENIETLDRNKILEGINQLTIAKWNYKADHSRKYIGPMAQDFFELFGVGDDTTISTIDPAGVALLGVQALSDEMEVLKEQNKNLQEQIDQLKIAIAGLALSTDGKSAVTAEDISPLLGANIPNPYESNTIIPFRINGMKSSAAIVVTSLATGRVINAIPVSKEETFISFDAAHLDTGTYLYSLYIDEQLVETRKMQIVK
;
A
#
# COMPACT_ATOMS: atom_id res chain seq x y z
N MET A 1 101.39 -39.11 -35.46
CA MET A 1 100.39 -38.07 -35.12
C MET A 1 99.10 -38.17 -35.94
N LYS A 2 99.12 -38.43 -37.26
CA LYS A 2 97.89 -38.57 -38.08
C LYS A 2 97.03 -39.80 -37.73
N THR A 3 97.64 -40.91 -37.32
CA THR A 3 96.92 -42.16 -36.98
C THR A 3 96.17 -42.07 -35.64
N THR A 4 96.74 -41.39 -34.64
CA THR A 4 96.11 -41.22 -33.32
C THR A 4 94.93 -40.24 -33.34
N PHE A 5 94.98 -39.21 -34.20
CA PHE A 5 93.88 -38.24 -34.34
C PHE A 5 92.68 -38.84 -35.09
N SER A 6 92.92 -39.69 -36.10
CA SER A 6 91.86 -40.42 -36.80
C SER A 6 91.14 -41.42 -35.89
N LEU A 7 91.88 -42.10 -35.00
CA LEU A 7 91.28 -43.05 -34.05
C LEU A 7 90.39 -42.32 -33.02
N PHE A 8 90.79 -41.14 -32.56
CA PHE A 8 90.02 -40.36 -31.60
C PHE A 8 88.71 -39.81 -32.18
N ILE A 9 88.72 -39.36 -33.44
CA ILE A 9 87.50 -38.94 -34.14
C ILE A 9 86.57 -40.14 -34.37
N ILE A 10 87.09 -41.30 -34.80
CA ILE A 10 86.29 -42.52 -34.98
C ILE A 10 85.63 -42.95 -33.67
N VAL A 11 86.34 -42.90 -32.55
CA VAL A 11 85.81 -43.26 -31.23
C VAL A 11 84.73 -42.28 -30.77
N ILE A 12 84.92 -40.96 -30.93
CA ILE A 12 83.88 -39.96 -30.60
C ILE A 12 82.65 -40.11 -31.51
N THR A 13 82.84 -40.45 -32.78
CA THR A 13 81.73 -40.67 -33.71
C THR A 13 80.94 -41.93 -33.33
N LEU A 14 81.63 -43.02 -32.98
CA LEU A 14 81.02 -44.27 -32.50
C LEU A 14 80.27 -44.10 -31.16
N LEU A 15 80.82 -43.31 -30.22
CA LEU A 15 80.17 -42.98 -28.95
C LEU A 15 78.90 -42.13 -29.14
N ASN A 16 78.89 -41.19 -30.09
CA ASN A 16 77.69 -40.40 -30.41
C ASN A 16 76.62 -41.22 -31.17
N LEU A 17 77.02 -42.18 -32.01
CA LEU A 17 76.11 -43.12 -32.67
C LEU A 17 75.42 -44.06 -31.66
N GLN A 18 76.16 -44.58 -30.67
CA GLN A 18 75.56 -45.39 -29.60
C GLN A 18 74.62 -44.59 -28.68
N TYR A 19 74.88 -43.30 -28.45
CA TYR A 19 74.00 -42.44 -27.65
C TYR A 19 72.71 -42.03 -28.39
N ALA A 20 72.73 -41.99 -29.74
CA ALA A 20 71.54 -41.74 -30.55
C ALA A 20 70.59 -42.95 -30.58
N ASP A 21 71.12 -44.17 -30.62
CA ASP A 21 70.32 -45.41 -30.61
C ASP A 21 69.62 -45.68 -29.27
N LEU A 22 70.17 -45.24 -28.13
CA LEU A 22 69.54 -45.43 -26.82
C LEU A 22 68.27 -44.59 -26.62
N LYS A 23 68.11 -43.46 -27.31
CA LYS A 23 66.87 -42.66 -27.26
C LYS A 23 65.76 -43.21 -28.15
N ALA A 24 66.08 -44.00 -29.17
CA ALA A 24 65.11 -44.57 -30.10
C ALA A 24 64.45 -45.87 -29.58
N GLN A 25 65.08 -46.58 -28.63
CA GLN A 25 64.53 -47.83 -28.07
C GLN A 25 63.26 -47.67 -27.22
N ASN A 26 62.91 -46.45 -26.79
CA ASN A 26 61.67 -46.16 -26.06
C ASN A 26 60.58 -45.55 -26.94
N ALA A 27 60.84 -45.32 -28.24
CA ALA A 27 59.80 -44.93 -29.17
C ALA A 27 59.14 -46.19 -29.74
N ASN A 28 57.86 -46.39 -29.41
CA ASN A 28 57.10 -47.51 -29.94
C ASN A 28 56.94 -47.35 -31.47
N THR A 29 57.66 -48.14 -32.26
CA THR A 29 57.61 -48.10 -33.74
C THR A 29 56.61 -49.09 -34.33
N ALA A 30 55.98 -49.90 -33.49
CA ALA A 30 54.85 -50.76 -33.82
C ALA A 30 53.66 -50.35 -32.94
N LEU A 31 52.43 -50.63 -33.36
CA LEU A 31 51.23 -50.45 -32.52
C LEU A 31 51.20 -51.54 -31.42
N SER A 32 52.30 -51.77 -30.70
CA SER A 32 52.50 -52.89 -29.77
C SER A 32 51.74 -52.73 -28.45
N ASN A 33 51.29 -51.51 -28.15
CA ASN A 33 50.41 -51.18 -27.03
C ASN A 33 48.92 -51.32 -27.40
N LEU A 34 48.62 -51.80 -28.61
CA LEU A 34 47.28 -51.93 -29.13
C LEU A 34 46.98 -53.42 -29.34
N VAL A 35 46.09 -53.96 -28.53
CA VAL A 35 45.67 -55.37 -28.61
C VAL A 35 44.87 -55.55 -29.91
N SER A 36 45.20 -56.58 -30.69
CA SER A 36 44.49 -56.88 -31.93
C SER A 36 43.01 -57.21 -31.68
N PRO A 37 42.07 -56.72 -32.52
CA PRO A 37 42.27 -55.83 -33.65
C PRO A 37 42.04 -54.37 -33.23
N THR A 38 43.11 -53.60 -33.03
CA THR A 38 42.96 -52.14 -32.96
C THR A 38 43.01 -51.56 -34.36
N ALA A 39 41.93 -50.93 -34.79
CA ALA A 39 41.87 -50.22 -36.06
C ALA A 39 42.13 -48.73 -35.84
N VAL A 40 43.17 -48.20 -36.46
CA VAL A 40 43.53 -46.76 -36.44
C VAL A 40 42.66 -46.03 -37.48
N ASN A 41 42.27 -44.78 -37.23
CA ASN A 41 41.45 -43.96 -38.13
C ASN A 41 40.03 -44.51 -38.40
N LYS A 42 39.44 -45.28 -37.47
CA LYS A 42 38.01 -45.63 -37.56
C LYS A 42 37.13 -44.41 -37.29
N SER A 43 36.05 -44.30 -38.04
CA SER A 43 34.95 -43.41 -37.72
C SER A 43 34.44 -43.71 -36.31
N LEU A 44 34.31 -42.69 -35.46
CA LEU A 44 33.66 -42.76 -34.15
C LEU A 44 32.12 -42.71 -34.27
N LEU A 45 31.61 -42.51 -35.48
CA LEU A 45 30.18 -42.62 -35.79
C LEU A 45 29.86 -44.09 -36.08
N ALA A 46 28.89 -44.64 -35.35
CA ALA A 46 28.42 -46.00 -35.56
C ALA A 46 27.80 -46.16 -36.97
N ALA A 47 28.03 -47.31 -37.61
CA ALA A 47 27.42 -47.62 -38.91
C ALA A 47 25.94 -48.05 -38.78
N SER A 48 25.52 -48.42 -37.56
CA SER A 48 24.15 -48.78 -37.20
C SER A 48 23.86 -48.34 -35.75
N PRO A 49 22.60 -48.12 -35.36
CA PRO A 49 22.21 -47.80 -34.00
C PRO A 49 22.76 -48.76 -32.94
N ALA A 50 23.31 -48.20 -31.86
CA ALA A 50 23.81 -48.93 -30.69
C ALA A 50 24.94 -49.95 -30.94
N THR A 51 25.67 -49.86 -32.06
CA THR A 51 26.70 -50.86 -32.39
C THR A 51 28.14 -50.49 -31.99
N MET A 52 28.40 -49.26 -31.54
CA MET A 52 29.76 -48.79 -31.21
C MET A 52 29.81 -48.16 -29.82
N ASP A 53 30.15 -48.96 -28.80
CA ASP A 53 30.48 -48.46 -27.46
C ASP A 53 31.90 -47.85 -27.49
N LEU A 54 31.99 -46.55 -27.22
CA LEU A 54 33.24 -45.79 -27.06
C LEU A 54 33.87 -46.00 -25.67
N GLY A 55 33.15 -46.69 -24.78
CA GLY A 55 33.58 -47.07 -23.44
C GLY A 55 34.45 -48.34 -23.38
N SER A 56 34.74 -48.78 -22.16
CA SER A 56 35.45 -50.04 -21.87
C SER A 56 34.88 -50.64 -20.58
N SER A 57 35.01 -51.96 -20.38
CA SER A 57 34.69 -52.58 -19.11
C SER A 57 35.66 -52.20 -17.97
N THR A 58 36.84 -51.68 -18.32
CA THR A 58 37.90 -51.25 -17.38
C THR A 58 37.88 -49.77 -17.03
N ASN A 59 37.26 -48.93 -17.86
CA ASN A 59 37.06 -47.50 -17.60
C ASN A 59 35.59 -47.30 -17.23
N SER A 60 35.27 -46.52 -16.20
CA SER A 60 33.92 -46.41 -15.61
C SER A 60 32.81 -45.89 -16.54
N TRP A 61 33.08 -45.66 -17.83
CA TRP A 61 32.08 -45.29 -18.83
C TRP A 61 31.76 -46.53 -19.65
N ARG A 62 30.62 -47.15 -19.37
CA ARG A 62 30.03 -48.26 -20.14
C ARG A 62 28.91 -47.72 -21.02
N ASN A 63 28.69 -48.33 -22.17
CA ASN A 63 27.53 -48.09 -23.03
C ASN A 63 27.42 -46.64 -23.56
N LEU A 64 28.56 -45.97 -23.79
CA LEU A 64 28.60 -44.63 -24.39
C LEU A 64 28.68 -44.76 -25.91
N TYR A 65 27.64 -44.37 -26.65
CA TYR A 65 27.66 -44.48 -28.11
C TYR A 65 27.02 -43.31 -28.84
N LEU A 66 27.40 -43.15 -30.11
CA LEU A 66 26.92 -42.11 -31.03
C LEU A 66 26.11 -42.74 -32.16
N ASP A 67 24.84 -42.34 -32.28
CA ASP A 67 23.91 -42.75 -33.35
C ASP A 67 22.92 -41.63 -33.66
N GLY A 68 23.39 -40.54 -34.27
CA GLY A 68 22.61 -39.29 -34.43
C GLY A 68 22.28 -38.55 -33.12
N ALA A 69 22.61 -39.16 -31.98
CA ALA A 69 22.50 -38.66 -30.63
C ALA A 69 23.59 -39.31 -29.76
N LEU A 70 23.87 -38.71 -28.59
CA LEU A 70 24.71 -39.28 -27.55
C LEU A 70 23.86 -40.17 -26.63
N TYR A 71 24.30 -41.39 -26.38
CA TYR A 71 23.63 -42.35 -25.48
C TYR A 71 24.56 -42.81 -24.36
N ILE A 72 24.01 -43.08 -23.17
CA ILE A 72 24.68 -43.76 -22.05
C ILE A 72 23.72 -44.82 -21.49
N ASP A 73 24.19 -46.05 -21.28
CA ASP A 73 23.39 -47.17 -20.76
C ASP A 73 22.09 -47.42 -21.55
N GLY A 74 22.15 -47.24 -22.87
CA GLY A 74 21.00 -47.38 -23.77
C GLY A 74 20.00 -46.21 -23.70
N SER A 75 20.22 -45.24 -22.82
CA SER A 75 19.39 -44.02 -22.71
C SER A 75 19.95 -42.88 -23.55
N LYS A 76 19.07 -42.23 -24.30
CA LYS A 76 19.41 -41.01 -25.05
C LYS A 76 19.75 -39.87 -24.08
N LEU A 77 20.98 -39.36 -24.16
CA LEU A 77 21.50 -38.30 -23.30
C LEU A 77 21.47 -36.93 -23.98
N LEU A 78 21.88 -36.82 -25.25
CA LEU A 78 21.83 -35.57 -26.03
C LEU A 78 21.41 -35.87 -27.47
N THR A 79 20.42 -35.17 -28.00
CA THR A 79 20.01 -35.31 -29.41
C THR A 79 19.67 -33.96 -30.01
N ASN A 80 19.96 -33.81 -31.31
CA ASN A 80 19.29 -32.83 -32.14
C ASN A 80 17.92 -33.42 -32.46
N GLY A 81 16.84 -32.83 -31.93
CA GLY A 81 15.48 -33.36 -32.08
C GLY A 81 15.04 -33.50 -33.54
N SER A 82 13.90 -34.18 -33.78
CA SER A 82 13.38 -34.35 -35.15
C SER A 82 12.94 -33.02 -35.80
N GLY A 83 12.65 -31.99 -34.99
CA GLY A 83 12.44 -30.61 -35.44
C GLY A 83 13.75 -29.82 -35.47
N SER A 84 14.02 -29.15 -36.59
CA SER A 84 15.23 -28.34 -36.83
C SER A 84 15.62 -27.47 -35.63
N GLY A 85 16.85 -27.61 -35.15
CA GLY A 85 17.44 -26.73 -34.12
C GLY A 85 17.00 -27.01 -32.67
N SER A 86 16.44 -28.18 -32.37
CA SER A 86 16.04 -28.54 -31.00
C SER A 86 17.13 -29.30 -30.23
N ILE A 87 17.32 -29.01 -28.95
CA ILE A 87 18.26 -29.70 -28.06
C ILE A 87 17.48 -30.45 -26.99
N PHE A 88 17.58 -31.78 -26.95
CA PHE A 88 17.01 -32.59 -25.87
C PHE A 88 18.12 -33.28 -25.07
N ALA A 89 18.12 -33.03 -23.76
CA ALA A 89 19.13 -33.47 -22.82
C ALA A 89 18.51 -34.17 -21.60
N GLY A 90 18.76 -35.47 -21.45
CA GLY A 90 18.25 -36.28 -20.33
C GLY A 90 17.25 -37.36 -20.75
N ASN A 91 17.16 -38.41 -19.93
CA ASN A 91 16.32 -39.57 -20.22
C ASN A 91 14.84 -39.15 -20.42
N LEU A 92 14.22 -39.65 -21.49
CA LEU A 92 12.85 -39.33 -21.93
C LEU A 92 12.58 -37.85 -22.28
N SER A 93 13.60 -37.00 -22.35
CA SER A 93 13.40 -35.61 -22.78
C SER A 93 12.96 -35.53 -24.24
N GLY A 94 11.98 -34.66 -24.52
CA GLY A 94 11.41 -34.44 -25.85
C GLY A 94 10.55 -35.55 -26.44
N GLY A 95 10.60 -36.79 -25.93
CA GLY A 95 9.69 -37.88 -26.28
C GLY A 95 9.42 -38.03 -27.79
N VAL A 96 8.28 -37.51 -28.23
CA VAL A 96 7.75 -37.56 -29.61
C VAL A 96 7.70 -36.18 -30.31
N ALA A 97 8.48 -35.22 -29.85
CA ALA A 97 8.45 -33.85 -30.34
C ALA A 97 8.98 -33.74 -31.79
N THR A 98 8.13 -33.16 -32.64
CA THR A 98 8.34 -32.84 -34.06
C THR A 98 8.46 -31.34 -34.31
N GLY A 99 8.04 -30.49 -33.36
CA GLY A 99 8.19 -29.04 -33.45
C GLY A 99 9.65 -28.58 -33.33
N ALA A 100 9.96 -27.47 -33.99
CA ALA A 100 11.32 -26.91 -34.10
C ALA A 100 11.71 -26.02 -32.91
N SER A 101 13.01 -25.73 -32.80
CA SER A 101 13.59 -24.75 -31.86
C SER A 101 13.23 -24.98 -30.38
N ASN A 102 13.10 -26.23 -29.94
CA ASN A 102 12.81 -26.57 -28.54
C ASN A 102 14.11 -26.87 -27.77
N THR A 103 14.22 -26.43 -26.52
CA THR A 103 15.33 -26.79 -25.62
C THR A 103 14.78 -27.50 -24.40
N PHE A 104 14.96 -28.81 -24.30
CA PHE A 104 14.49 -29.62 -23.16
C PHE A 104 15.67 -30.24 -22.42
N MET A 105 15.80 -29.96 -21.14
CA MET A 105 16.87 -30.48 -20.30
C MET A 105 16.31 -30.99 -18.98
N GLY A 106 16.57 -32.25 -18.63
CA GLY A 106 16.09 -32.90 -17.42
C GLY A 106 15.26 -34.15 -17.69
N TYR A 107 15.15 -35.02 -16.69
CA TYR A 107 14.40 -36.28 -16.78
C TYR A 107 12.94 -36.01 -17.18
N SER A 108 12.47 -36.63 -18.28
CA SER A 108 11.09 -36.55 -18.78
C SER A 108 10.61 -35.11 -19.10
N SER A 109 11.53 -34.16 -19.28
CA SER A 109 11.21 -32.78 -19.69
C SER A 109 10.59 -32.76 -21.10
N GLY A 110 9.44 -32.10 -21.27
CA GLY A 110 8.72 -32.05 -22.55
C GLY A 110 8.30 -33.40 -23.14
N SER A 111 8.24 -34.47 -22.34
CA SER A 111 8.06 -35.84 -22.86
C SER A 111 6.75 -36.10 -23.61
N SER A 112 5.69 -35.29 -23.37
CA SER A 112 4.43 -35.38 -24.12
C SER A 112 4.34 -34.41 -25.31
N THR A 113 5.38 -33.60 -25.56
CA THR A 113 5.33 -32.60 -26.64
C THR A 113 5.33 -33.27 -28.00
N THR A 114 4.39 -32.87 -28.85
CA THR A 114 4.18 -33.38 -30.22
C THR A 114 4.55 -32.32 -31.24
N SER A 115 3.72 -31.29 -31.46
CA SER A 115 3.94 -30.25 -32.49
C SER A 115 4.39 -28.90 -31.94
N GLY A 116 4.43 -28.73 -30.62
CA GLY A 116 4.83 -27.47 -29.98
C GLY A 116 6.25 -27.04 -30.36
N TYR A 117 6.46 -25.74 -30.60
CA TYR A 117 7.75 -25.19 -31.04
C TYR A 117 8.20 -24.03 -30.16
N GLY A 118 9.51 -23.75 -30.15
CA GLY A 118 10.07 -22.61 -29.43
C GLY A 118 9.98 -22.71 -27.90
N ASN A 119 9.83 -23.92 -27.33
CA ASN A 119 9.71 -24.12 -25.90
C ASN A 119 11.07 -24.30 -25.23
N THR A 120 11.25 -23.78 -24.02
CA THR A 120 12.43 -24.00 -23.17
C THR A 120 12.01 -24.67 -21.87
N PHE A 121 12.31 -25.95 -21.71
CA PHE A 121 12.03 -26.72 -20.50
C PHE A 121 13.32 -27.17 -19.83
N PHE A 122 13.54 -26.74 -18.59
CA PHE A 122 14.75 -27.05 -17.84
C PHE A 122 14.37 -27.55 -16.44
N GLY A 123 14.73 -28.79 -16.10
CA GLY A 123 14.39 -29.44 -14.83
C GLY A 123 13.62 -30.75 -15.04
N SER A 124 13.68 -31.63 -14.05
CA SER A 124 12.94 -32.90 -14.10
C SER A 124 11.44 -32.63 -14.19
N TYR A 125 10.81 -33.21 -15.21
CA TYR A 125 9.39 -33.05 -15.55
C TYR A 125 8.94 -31.63 -15.92
N ALA A 126 9.87 -30.72 -16.24
CA ALA A 126 9.50 -29.41 -16.76
C ALA A 126 8.73 -29.56 -18.09
N GLY A 127 7.56 -28.92 -18.20
CA GLY A 127 6.69 -28.97 -19.38
C GLY A 127 6.25 -30.38 -19.78
N LYS A 128 6.28 -31.36 -18.86
CA LYS A 128 6.05 -32.80 -19.16
C LYS A 128 4.78 -33.05 -19.98
N HIS A 129 3.70 -32.33 -19.69
CA HIS A 129 2.38 -32.49 -20.30
C HIS A 129 2.07 -31.45 -21.40
N ASN A 130 3.03 -30.63 -21.81
CA ASN A 130 2.88 -29.79 -22.99
C ASN A 130 2.69 -30.69 -24.23
N ILE A 131 1.59 -30.55 -24.97
CA ILE A 131 1.27 -31.37 -26.14
C ILE A 131 1.57 -30.59 -27.43
N ALA A 132 0.88 -29.48 -27.67
CA ALA A 132 1.05 -28.63 -28.85
C ALA A 132 1.39 -27.17 -28.50
N GLY A 133 1.37 -26.83 -27.21
CA GLY A 133 1.76 -25.54 -26.69
C GLY A 133 3.15 -25.11 -27.16
N SER A 134 3.25 -23.82 -27.50
CA SER A 134 4.44 -23.22 -28.12
C SER A 134 4.90 -22.00 -27.35
N GLN A 135 6.19 -21.68 -27.48
CA GLN A 135 6.80 -20.49 -26.87
C GLN A 135 6.66 -20.45 -25.34
N ASN A 136 6.68 -21.62 -24.69
CA ASN A 136 6.63 -21.73 -23.23
C ASN A 136 8.04 -21.84 -22.63
N ILE A 137 8.22 -21.22 -21.47
CA ILE A 137 9.40 -21.38 -20.61
C ILE A 137 8.96 -22.12 -19.34
N CYS A 138 9.57 -23.25 -19.02
CA CYS A 138 9.38 -23.97 -17.76
C CYS A 138 10.74 -24.29 -17.14
N ILE A 139 11.08 -23.62 -16.04
CA ILE A 139 12.37 -23.78 -15.37
C ILE A 139 12.14 -24.22 -13.93
N GLY A 140 12.51 -25.47 -13.64
CA GLY A 140 12.57 -26.13 -12.36
C GLY A 140 11.66 -27.36 -12.24
N TYR A 141 11.73 -28.04 -11.10
CA TYR A 141 11.08 -29.35 -10.88
C TYR A 141 9.56 -29.26 -11.00
N LEU A 142 8.95 -30.09 -11.86
CA LEU A 142 7.50 -30.15 -12.08
C LEU A 142 6.85 -28.79 -12.41
N THR A 143 7.54 -27.92 -13.13
CA THR A 143 6.95 -26.67 -13.66
C THR A 143 6.20 -26.94 -14.97
N GLY A 144 4.95 -26.47 -15.08
CA GLY A 144 4.06 -26.77 -16.20
C GLY A 144 3.71 -28.26 -16.34
N GLY A 145 3.80 -29.03 -15.24
CA GLY A 145 4.04 -30.48 -15.30
C GLY A 145 3.12 -31.41 -14.50
N ILE A 146 2.04 -30.95 -13.85
CA ILE A 146 1.08 -31.82 -13.15
C ILE A 146 -0.34 -31.27 -13.30
N GLY A 147 -1.32 -32.17 -13.46
CA GLY A 147 -2.75 -31.90 -13.40
C GLY A 147 -3.40 -32.04 -14.78
N VAL A 148 -4.24 -33.09 -14.94
CA VAL A 148 -4.92 -33.55 -16.17
C VAL A 148 -4.05 -33.61 -17.45
N PRO A 149 -4.20 -34.62 -18.33
CA PRO A 149 -3.46 -34.69 -19.59
C PRO A 149 -3.99 -33.64 -20.58
N SER A 150 -3.70 -32.38 -20.30
CA SER A 150 -4.19 -31.24 -21.05
C SER A 150 -3.03 -30.33 -21.43
N ASP A 151 -3.13 -29.74 -22.61
CA ASP A 151 -2.06 -28.94 -23.18
C ASP A 151 -1.73 -27.73 -22.30
N LEU A 152 -0.45 -27.38 -22.21
CA LEU A 152 0.05 -26.29 -21.37
C LEU A 152 -0.47 -24.92 -21.83
N GLY A 153 -0.97 -24.84 -23.07
CA GLY A 153 -1.21 -23.58 -23.78
C GLY A 153 0.11 -22.99 -24.29
N SER A 154 0.08 -21.73 -24.70
CA SER A 154 1.22 -21.08 -25.35
C SER A 154 1.58 -19.76 -24.68
N ASN A 155 2.83 -19.33 -24.87
CA ASN A 155 3.37 -18.06 -24.37
C ASN A 155 3.40 -17.95 -22.84
N ASN A 156 3.63 -19.07 -22.14
CA ASN A 156 3.70 -19.08 -20.68
C ASN A 156 5.13 -19.06 -20.16
N THR A 157 5.35 -18.45 -18.99
CA THR A 157 6.64 -18.44 -18.27
C THR A 157 6.47 -18.97 -16.86
N TYR A 158 7.01 -20.15 -16.58
CA TYR A 158 7.00 -20.78 -15.26
C TYR A 158 8.41 -20.95 -14.74
N VAL A 159 8.72 -20.33 -13.60
CA VAL A 159 10.05 -20.39 -12.98
C VAL A 159 9.90 -20.68 -11.50
N GLY A 160 10.39 -21.83 -11.04
CA GLY A 160 10.25 -22.25 -9.65
C GLY A 160 10.12 -23.77 -9.51
N ALA A 161 9.26 -24.23 -8.63
CA ALA A 161 9.03 -25.67 -8.46
C ALA A 161 7.55 -25.94 -8.18
N GLN A 162 7.06 -27.06 -8.71
CA GLN A 162 5.67 -27.49 -8.57
C GLN A 162 4.65 -26.42 -9.02
N ILE A 163 4.99 -25.66 -10.06
CA ILE A 163 4.04 -24.74 -10.70
C ILE A 163 3.18 -25.58 -11.63
N THR A 164 1.92 -25.76 -11.28
CA THR A 164 0.97 -26.62 -11.98
C THR A 164 -0.06 -25.79 -12.73
N SER A 165 -0.44 -26.26 -13.92
CA SER A 165 -1.56 -25.71 -14.68
C SER A 165 -2.72 -26.69 -14.56
N TRP A 166 -3.60 -26.48 -13.58
CA TRP A 166 -4.80 -27.30 -13.39
C TRP A 166 -5.86 -27.08 -14.48
N VAL A 167 -5.61 -26.13 -15.38
CA VAL A 167 -6.50 -25.73 -16.46
C VAL A 167 -5.75 -25.86 -17.78
N ALA A 168 -6.39 -26.51 -18.74
CA ALA A 168 -5.88 -26.66 -20.09
C ALA A 168 -5.80 -25.31 -20.81
N GLY A 169 -4.74 -25.10 -21.59
CA GLY A 169 -4.70 -24.01 -22.58
C GLY A 169 -4.60 -22.61 -21.99
N VAL A 170 -4.12 -22.46 -20.75
CA VAL A 170 -3.77 -21.13 -20.21
C VAL A 170 -2.70 -20.50 -21.11
N THR A 171 -2.86 -19.22 -21.45
CA THR A 171 -1.92 -18.51 -22.34
C THR A 171 -1.48 -17.17 -21.76
N ASN A 172 -0.31 -16.69 -22.14
CA ASN A 172 0.24 -15.41 -21.68
C ASN A 172 0.30 -15.34 -20.14
N ALA A 173 0.58 -16.47 -19.48
CA ALA A 173 0.64 -16.56 -18.03
C ALA A 173 2.09 -16.63 -17.53
N THR A 174 2.34 -16.03 -16.38
CA THR A 174 3.63 -16.10 -15.70
C THR A 174 3.45 -16.59 -14.27
N GLY A 175 4.10 -17.69 -13.90
CA GLY A 175 4.15 -18.22 -12.53
C GLY A 175 5.58 -18.18 -12.01
N ILE A 176 5.80 -17.56 -10.85
CA ILE A 176 7.14 -17.46 -10.24
C ILE A 176 7.10 -17.95 -8.79
N GLY A 177 7.93 -18.94 -8.46
CA GLY A 177 8.08 -19.47 -7.10
C GLY A 177 7.57 -20.89 -6.90
N TYR A 178 7.43 -21.30 -5.65
CA TYR A 178 6.92 -22.62 -5.28
C TYR A 178 5.38 -22.63 -5.27
N ASN A 179 4.75 -23.59 -5.95
CA ASN A 179 3.28 -23.71 -6.07
C ASN A 179 2.59 -22.43 -6.56
N ALA A 180 3.22 -21.70 -7.47
CA ALA A 180 2.68 -20.47 -8.06
C ALA A 180 1.73 -20.78 -9.24
N ASP A 181 0.73 -21.63 -9.01
CA ASP A 181 -0.18 -22.16 -10.04
C ASP A 181 -0.98 -21.06 -10.74
N VAL A 182 -0.96 -21.00 -12.07
CA VAL A 182 -1.73 -20.01 -12.84
C VAL A 182 -2.87 -20.70 -13.56
N THR A 183 -4.11 -20.28 -13.29
CA THR A 183 -5.33 -20.91 -13.82
C THR A 183 -6.10 -20.02 -14.79
N VAL A 184 -5.62 -18.80 -15.05
CA VAL A 184 -6.27 -17.81 -15.91
C VAL A 184 -5.22 -17.18 -16.83
N SER A 185 -5.55 -17.04 -18.12
CA SER A 185 -4.69 -16.40 -19.11
C SER A 185 -4.41 -14.92 -18.77
N ASN A 186 -3.34 -14.35 -19.32
CA ASN A 186 -2.93 -12.96 -19.12
C ASN A 186 -2.69 -12.58 -17.64
N THR A 187 -2.20 -13.54 -16.84
CA THR A 187 -2.01 -13.38 -15.40
C THR A 187 -0.57 -13.62 -15.00
N VAL A 188 -0.04 -12.76 -14.14
CA VAL A 188 1.22 -13.01 -13.42
C VAL A 188 0.90 -13.40 -11.98
N ARG A 189 1.36 -14.56 -11.54
CA ARG A 189 1.30 -15.02 -10.15
C ARG A 189 2.71 -15.15 -9.59
N ILE A 190 2.96 -14.48 -8.47
CA ILE A 190 4.22 -14.57 -7.73
C ILE A 190 3.92 -15.26 -6.39
N GLY A 191 4.36 -16.51 -6.29
CA GLY A 191 4.12 -17.39 -5.15
C GLY A 191 2.73 -18.02 -5.06
N SER A 192 2.55 -18.86 -4.03
CA SER A 192 1.31 -19.48 -3.54
C SER A 192 0.45 -18.57 -2.60
N ALA A 193 -0.32 -19.15 -1.67
CA ALA A 193 -1.37 -18.47 -0.87
C ALA A 193 -0.89 -17.29 -0.01
N ILE A 194 0.25 -17.40 0.69
CA ILE A 194 0.84 -16.30 1.47
C ILE A 194 2.28 -16.12 1.00
N ASN A 195 2.51 -15.16 0.11
CA ASN A 195 3.85 -14.82 -0.34
C ASN A 195 4.11 -13.34 -0.10
N ARG A 196 5.27 -13.08 0.50
CA ARG A 196 5.71 -11.74 0.83
C ARG A 196 6.66 -11.30 -0.26
N ILE A 197 6.42 -10.13 -0.82
CA ILE A 197 7.23 -9.57 -1.90
C ILE A 197 8.05 -8.42 -1.33
N GLY A 198 9.35 -8.62 -1.28
CA GLY A 198 10.31 -7.60 -0.90
C GLY A 198 10.98 -7.01 -2.13
N ILE A 199 10.84 -5.70 -2.34
CA ILE A 199 11.50 -4.99 -3.45
C ILE A 199 12.69 -4.22 -2.89
N GLY A 200 13.89 -4.75 -3.15
CA GLY A 200 15.16 -4.19 -2.65
C GLY A 200 15.44 -4.44 -1.16
N LYS A 201 14.59 -5.20 -0.46
CA LYS A 201 14.79 -5.68 0.92
C LYS A 201 13.98 -6.95 1.18
N GLU A 202 14.30 -7.67 2.25
CA GLU A 202 13.41 -8.72 2.76
C GLU A 202 12.11 -8.09 3.31
N CYS A 203 10.98 -8.69 2.95
CA CYS A 203 9.66 -8.26 3.41
C CYS A 203 9.38 -8.79 4.82
N SER A 204 8.99 -7.91 5.74
CA SER A 204 8.70 -8.30 7.12
C SER A 204 7.47 -9.21 7.24
N SER A 205 7.34 -9.95 8.35
CA SER A 205 6.21 -10.86 8.59
C SER A 205 4.84 -10.19 8.69
N SER A 206 4.81 -8.87 8.90
CA SER A 206 3.57 -8.08 9.00
C SER A 206 3.07 -7.54 7.67
N ASN A 207 3.84 -7.71 6.59
CA ASN A 207 3.57 -7.15 5.27
C ASN A 207 3.53 -8.24 4.18
N ILE A 208 2.79 -7.95 3.12
CA ILE A 208 2.77 -8.76 1.88
C ILE A 208 3.56 -8.10 0.75
N LEU A 209 3.78 -6.78 0.80
CA LEU A 209 4.62 -6.05 -0.13
C LEU A 209 5.38 -4.95 0.62
N GLU A 210 6.70 -4.85 0.42
CA GLU A 210 7.54 -3.87 1.10
C GLU A 210 8.71 -3.39 0.22
N PHE A 211 8.95 -2.08 0.22
CA PHE A 211 10.01 -1.43 -0.58
C PHE A 211 11.13 -0.90 0.33
N SER A 212 12.39 -1.03 -0.12
CA SER A 212 13.56 -0.70 0.72
C SER A 212 13.75 0.78 1.04
N THR A 213 13.69 1.64 0.02
CA THR A 213 14.07 3.06 0.14
C THR A 213 12.92 3.94 0.58
N THR A 214 11.70 3.64 0.12
CA THR A 214 10.54 4.46 0.44
C THR A 214 9.94 4.09 1.77
N THR A 215 10.08 2.86 2.29
CA THR A 215 9.32 2.32 3.45
C THR A 215 7.81 2.17 3.22
N ALA A 216 7.34 2.43 2.00
CA ALA A 216 5.97 2.14 1.60
C ALA A 216 5.70 0.63 1.70
N LYS A 217 4.52 0.27 2.19
CA LYS A 217 4.19 -1.13 2.48
C LYS A 217 2.71 -1.42 2.40
N LEU A 218 2.40 -2.66 2.06
CA LEU A 218 1.07 -3.24 2.12
C LEU A 218 1.04 -4.26 3.27
N SER A 219 0.20 -4.01 4.28
CA SER A 219 0.04 -4.90 5.42
C SER A 219 -0.64 -6.22 5.03
N ASN A 220 -0.55 -7.23 5.89
CA ASN A 220 -1.31 -8.48 5.72
C ASN A 220 -2.84 -8.27 5.66
N GLY A 221 -3.35 -7.18 6.25
CA GLY A 221 -4.76 -6.80 6.21
C GLY A 221 -5.16 -6.00 4.96
N GLY A 222 -4.24 -5.77 4.02
CA GLY A 222 -4.51 -5.01 2.80
C GLY A 222 -4.43 -3.48 2.96
N THR A 223 -3.88 -2.98 4.06
CA THR A 223 -3.70 -1.54 4.28
C THR A 223 -2.43 -1.04 3.61
N TRP A 224 -2.56 -0.14 2.64
CA TRP A 224 -1.43 0.61 2.09
C TRP A 224 -0.98 1.68 3.09
N THR A 225 0.31 1.68 3.44
CA THR A 225 0.92 2.68 4.31
C THR A 225 1.93 3.49 3.51
N ASN A 226 1.66 4.78 3.33
CA ASN A 226 2.62 5.72 2.77
C ASN A 226 3.72 6.01 3.80
N ALA A 227 4.92 6.22 3.31
CA ALA A 227 6.02 6.66 4.15
C ALA A 227 5.87 8.13 4.52
N SER A 228 5.91 8.43 5.82
CA SER A 228 5.76 9.79 6.30
C SER A 228 6.60 10.06 7.55
N ASP A 229 7.87 9.69 7.51
CA ASP A 229 8.84 10.02 8.56
C ASP A 229 9.40 11.44 8.33
N LYS A 230 9.58 12.25 9.38
CA LYS A 230 10.20 13.59 9.27
C LYS A 230 11.65 13.52 8.82
N ARG A 231 12.36 12.44 9.15
CA ARG A 231 13.76 12.19 8.75
C ARG A 231 13.92 11.90 7.26
N LEU A 232 12.82 11.58 6.58
CA LEU A 232 12.78 11.33 5.14
C LEU A 232 12.32 12.56 4.34
N LYS A 233 12.12 13.72 5.00
CA LYS A 233 11.60 14.94 4.38
C LYS A 233 12.56 16.10 4.59
N GLU A 234 12.62 16.97 3.60
CA GLU A 234 13.37 18.22 3.60
C GLU A 234 12.49 19.35 3.04
N ASN A 235 12.95 20.60 3.11
CA ASN A 235 12.22 21.78 2.62
C ASN A 235 10.78 21.87 3.17
N ILE A 236 10.64 21.68 4.49
CA ILE A 236 9.34 21.71 5.16
C ILE A 236 8.94 23.17 5.41
N GLU A 237 7.94 23.64 4.67
CA GLU A 237 7.42 25.01 4.73
C GLU A 237 6.06 25.06 5.43
N THR A 238 5.75 26.20 6.04
CA THR A 238 4.43 26.49 6.59
C THR A 238 3.51 27.01 5.49
N LEU A 239 2.28 26.49 5.43
CA LEU A 239 1.29 26.90 4.43
C LEU A 239 0.34 27.96 4.99
N ASP A 240 -0.12 28.86 4.11
CA ASP A 240 -1.14 29.86 4.42
C ASP A 240 -2.52 29.18 4.49
N ARG A 241 -3.08 29.13 5.70
CA ARG A 241 -4.37 28.50 5.98
C ARG A 241 -5.54 29.11 5.19
N ASN A 242 -5.53 30.43 4.99
CA ASN A 242 -6.61 31.11 4.27
C ASN A 242 -6.59 30.73 2.79
N LYS A 243 -5.40 30.68 2.18
CA LYS A 243 -5.26 30.22 0.79
C LYS A 243 -5.67 28.77 0.60
N ILE A 244 -5.35 27.91 1.58
CA ILE A 244 -5.76 26.51 1.55
C ILE A 244 -7.27 26.37 1.64
N LEU A 245 -7.92 27.11 2.54
CA LEU A 245 -9.38 27.10 2.67
C LEU A 245 -10.07 27.66 1.41
N GLU A 246 -9.54 28.74 0.84
CA GLU A 246 -9.99 29.29 -0.44
C GLU A 246 -9.87 28.27 -1.57
N GLY A 247 -8.73 27.60 -1.69
CA GLY A 247 -8.53 26.53 -2.66
C GLY A 247 -9.50 25.36 -2.47
N ILE A 248 -9.76 24.94 -1.22
CA ILE A 248 -10.75 23.90 -0.90
C ILE A 248 -12.15 24.32 -1.36
N ASN A 249 -12.53 25.59 -1.17
CA ASN A 249 -13.83 26.10 -1.60
C ASN A 249 -13.99 26.16 -3.13
N GLN A 250 -12.88 26.31 -3.86
CA GLN A 250 -12.86 26.30 -5.32
C GLN A 250 -12.71 24.89 -5.92
N LEU A 251 -12.20 23.93 -5.14
CA LEU A 251 -11.94 22.57 -5.60
C LEU A 251 -13.24 21.85 -5.96
N THR A 252 -13.36 21.46 -7.23
CA THR A 252 -14.50 20.66 -7.68
C THR A 252 -14.37 19.22 -7.21
N ILE A 253 -15.31 18.77 -6.38
CA ILE A 253 -15.48 17.36 -6.02
C ILE A 253 -16.60 16.75 -6.86
N ALA A 254 -16.23 15.84 -7.77
CA ALA A 254 -17.16 15.22 -8.70
C ALA A 254 -17.28 13.71 -8.47
N LYS A 255 -18.38 13.14 -8.96
CA LYS A 255 -18.57 11.69 -9.08
C LYS A 255 -18.21 11.27 -10.50
N TRP A 256 -17.28 10.32 -10.65
CA TRP A 256 -16.74 9.91 -11.95
C TRP A 256 -16.50 8.39 -12.02
N ASN A 257 -16.22 7.87 -13.21
CA ASN A 257 -15.77 6.49 -13.44
C ASN A 257 -14.58 6.50 -14.41
N TYR A 258 -13.73 5.48 -14.35
CA TYR A 258 -12.67 5.34 -15.34
C TYR A 258 -13.26 5.01 -16.71
N LYS A 259 -12.63 5.45 -17.80
CA LYS A 259 -13.05 5.09 -19.16
C LYS A 259 -12.91 3.59 -19.42
N ALA A 260 -11.92 2.94 -18.79
CA ALA A 260 -11.71 1.51 -18.88
C ALA A 260 -12.68 0.68 -18.03
N ASP A 261 -13.35 1.30 -17.03
CA ASP A 261 -14.32 0.64 -16.16
C ASP A 261 -15.52 1.56 -15.90
N HIS A 262 -16.60 1.33 -16.65
CA HIS A 262 -17.85 2.07 -16.52
C HIS A 262 -18.72 1.59 -15.34
N SER A 263 -18.39 0.47 -14.70
CA SER A 263 -19.23 -0.17 -13.69
C SER A 263 -19.07 0.47 -12.31
N ARG A 264 -17.87 0.96 -12.00
CA ARG A 264 -17.54 1.50 -10.68
C ARG A 264 -17.48 3.02 -10.71
N LYS A 265 -18.14 3.64 -9.73
CA LYS A 265 -18.11 5.09 -9.52
C LYS A 265 -17.23 5.44 -8.34
N TYR A 266 -16.55 6.56 -8.47
CA TYR A 266 -15.64 7.16 -7.51
C TYR A 266 -16.10 8.58 -7.20
N ILE A 267 -15.71 9.12 -6.05
CA ILE A 267 -15.92 10.52 -5.69
C ILE A 267 -14.56 11.09 -5.33
N GLY A 268 -14.20 12.21 -5.96
CA GLY A 268 -12.94 12.89 -5.72
C GLY A 268 -12.68 13.99 -6.73
N PRO A 269 -11.62 14.79 -6.49
CA PRO A 269 -11.19 15.82 -7.44
C PRO A 269 -10.51 15.21 -8.67
N MET A 270 -10.37 16.01 -9.72
CA MET A 270 -9.44 15.73 -10.81
C MET A 270 -8.03 16.18 -10.42
N ALA A 271 -7.00 15.49 -10.94
CA ALA A 271 -5.61 15.79 -10.60
C ALA A 271 -5.19 17.19 -11.05
N GLN A 272 -5.65 17.61 -12.23
CA GLN A 272 -5.36 18.92 -12.82
C GLN A 272 -5.87 20.07 -11.94
N ASP A 273 -7.15 20.01 -11.55
CA ASP A 273 -7.75 21.05 -10.69
C ASP A 273 -7.05 21.10 -9.32
N PHE A 274 -6.66 19.94 -8.78
CA PHE A 274 -5.95 19.87 -7.51
C PHE A 274 -4.54 20.46 -7.61
N PHE A 275 -3.81 20.15 -8.68
CA PHE A 275 -2.48 20.70 -8.94
C PHE A 275 -2.54 22.22 -9.17
N GLU A 276 -3.52 22.71 -9.92
CA GLU A 276 -3.71 24.15 -10.17
C GLU A 276 -3.95 24.93 -8.86
N LEU A 277 -4.74 24.38 -7.94
CA LEU A 277 -5.13 25.05 -6.70
C LEU A 277 -4.09 24.92 -5.59
N PHE A 278 -3.38 23.80 -5.48
CA PHE A 278 -2.51 23.50 -4.33
C PHE A 278 -1.03 23.29 -4.68
N GLY A 279 -0.67 23.19 -5.96
CA GLY A 279 0.72 23.04 -6.41
C GLY A 279 1.38 21.71 -6.04
N VAL A 280 0.59 20.68 -5.72
CA VAL A 280 1.07 19.33 -5.38
C VAL A 280 0.36 18.27 -6.23
N GLY A 281 1.03 17.15 -6.49
CA GLY A 281 0.64 16.20 -7.53
C GLY A 281 1.18 16.60 -8.91
N ASP A 282 0.51 16.15 -9.97
CA ASP A 282 0.80 16.53 -11.36
C ASP A 282 -0.48 16.59 -12.21
N ASP A 283 -0.35 16.81 -13.52
CA ASP A 283 -1.46 16.95 -14.46
C ASP A 283 -2.18 15.63 -14.79
N THR A 284 -1.77 14.52 -14.17
CA THR A 284 -2.34 13.17 -14.40
C THR A 284 -2.58 12.37 -13.13
N THR A 285 -1.90 12.69 -12.03
CA THR A 285 -1.92 11.92 -10.78
C THR A 285 -1.92 12.80 -9.53
N ILE A 286 -2.55 12.28 -8.48
CA ILE A 286 -2.52 12.84 -7.13
C ILE A 286 -2.31 11.71 -6.13
N SER A 287 -1.47 11.92 -5.12
CA SER A 287 -1.26 10.94 -4.06
C SER A 287 -2.39 11.01 -3.05
N THR A 288 -2.73 9.90 -2.38
CA THR A 288 -3.74 9.91 -1.31
C THR A 288 -3.32 10.73 -0.09
N ILE A 289 -2.02 11.04 0.05
CA ILE A 289 -1.52 11.88 1.15
C ILE A 289 -1.82 13.37 0.92
N ASP A 290 -1.91 13.83 -0.33
CA ASP A 290 -2.02 15.26 -0.62
C ASP A 290 -3.42 15.81 -0.28
N PRO A 291 -4.54 15.23 -0.77
CA PRO A 291 -5.87 15.64 -0.35
C PRO A 291 -6.12 15.45 1.15
N ALA A 292 -5.50 14.44 1.77
CA ALA A 292 -5.60 14.22 3.21
C ALA A 292 -4.91 15.35 4.00
N GLY A 293 -3.71 15.77 3.59
CA GLY A 293 -2.99 16.89 4.18
C GLY A 293 -3.74 18.21 4.01
N VAL A 294 -4.22 18.49 2.81
CA VAL A 294 -5.04 19.68 2.50
C VAL A 294 -6.31 19.69 3.35
N ALA A 295 -7.02 18.57 3.45
CA ALA A 295 -8.24 18.48 4.26
C ALA A 295 -7.97 18.75 5.75
N LEU A 296 -6.90 18.18 6.33
CA LEU A 296 -6.54 18.42 7.73
C LEU A 296 -6.20 19.89 7.98
N LEU A 297 -5.47 20.52 7.07
CA LEU A 297 -5.12 21.94 7.18
C LEU A 297 -6.35 22.83 6.98
N GLY A 298 -7.27 22.45 6.07
CA GLY A 298 -8.56 23.10 5.90
C GLY A 298 -9.44 23.04 7.15
N VAL A 299 -9.46 21.91 7.87
CA VAL A 299 -10.17 21.80 9.16
C VAL A 299 -9.56 22.74 10.21
N GLN A 300 -8.23 22.89 10.23
CA GLN A 300 -7.59 23.88 11.11
C GLN A 300 -7.99 25.31 10.73
N ALA A 301 -7.98 25.65 9.44
CA ALA A 301 -8.39 26.96 8.95
C ALA A 301 -9.85 27.28 9.32
N LEU A 302 -10.75 26.32 9.12
CA LEU A 302 -12.17 26.46 9.50
C LEU A 302 -12.35 26.64 11.02
N SER A 303 -11.53 25.96 11.83
CA SER A 303 -11.54 26.15 13.28
C SER A 303 -11.12 27.58 13.67
N ASP A 304 -10.15 28.16 12.97
CA ASP A 304 -9.71 29.54 13.23
C ASP A 304 -10.84 30.54 12.90
N GLU A 305 -11.53 30.38 11.76
CA GLU A 305 -12.69 31.22 11.40
C GLU A 305 -13.84 31.09 12.41
N MET A 306 -14.09 29.87 12.91
CA MET A 306 -15.12 29.62 13.90
C MET A 306 -14.87 30.35 15.23
N GLU A 307 -13.62 30.42 15.69
CA GLU A 307 -13.27 31.16 16.90
C GLU A 307 -13.42 32.67 16.70
N VAL A 308 -13.04 33.20 15.53
CA VAL A 308 -13.28 34.62 15.19
C VAL A 308 -14.78 34.93 15.20
N LEU A 309 -15.60 34.08 14.59
CA LEU A 309 -17.06 34.25 14.57
C LEU A 309 -17.69 34.19 15.97
N LYS A 310 -17.21 33.31 16.86
CA LYS A 310 -17.68 33.26 18.25
C LYS A 310 -17.39 34.55 18.99
N GLU A 311 -16.19 35.11 18.85
CA GLU A 311 -15.82 36.36 19.51
C GLU A 311 -16.63 37.54 18.96
N GLN A 312 -16.86 37.60 17.64
CA GLN A 312 -17.74 38.60 17.05
C GLN A 312 -19.17 38.50 17.58
N ASN A 313 -19.72 37.30 17.69
CA ASN A 313 -21.06 37.09 18.25
C ASN A 313 -21.15 37.50 19.72
N LYS A 314 -20.11 37.21 20.51
CA LYS A 314 -20.02 37.66 21.91
C LYS A 314 -20.00 39.19 21.99
N ASN A 315 -19.19 39.85 21.18
CA ASN A 315 -19.11 41.31 21.16
C ASN A 315 -20.44 41.95 20.72
N LEU A 316 -21.11 41.40 19.71
CA LEU A 316 -22.44 41.85 19.28
C LEU A 316 -23.48 41.68 20.40
N GLN A 317 -23.42 40.56 21.14
CA GLN A 317 -24.30 40.34 22.27
C GLN A 317 -24.08 41.38 23.38
N GLU A 318 -22.82 41.68 23.71
CA GLU A 318 -22.47 42.75 24.67
C GLU A 318 -23.00 44.12 24.21
N GLN A 319 -22.87 44.47 22.93
CA GLN A 319 -23.41 45.72 22.37
C GLN A 319 -24.94 45.77 22.45
N ILE A 320 -25.62 44.66 22.13
CA ILE A 320 -27.09 44.56 22.24
C ILE A 320 -27.53 44.81 23.68
N ASP A 321 -26.83 44.24 24.65
CA ASP A 321 -27.18 44.39 26.06
C ASP A 321 -26.91 45.81 26.57
N GLN A 322 -25.84 46.46 26.12
CA GLN A 322 -25.60 47.89 26.39
C GLN A 322 -26.69 48.79 25.80
N LEU A 323 -27.13 48.53 24.56
CA LEU A 323 -28.21 49.30 23.93
C LEU A 323 -29.55 49.13 24.67
N LYS A 324 -29.88 47.91 25.11
CA LYS A 324 -31.08 47.66 25.93
C LYS A 324 -31.05 48.46 27.23
N ILE A 325 -29.89 48.53 27.89
CA ILE A 325 -29.70 49.35 29.11
C ILE A 325 -29.92 50.83 28.80
N ALA A 326 -29.35 51.36 27.71
CA ALA A 326 -29.53 52.75 27.31
C ALA A 326 -31.01 53.09 27.01
N ILE A 327 -31.72 52.21 26.28
CA ILE A 327 -33.15 52.38 25.98
C ILE A 327 -33.98 52.36 27.27
N ALA A 328 -33.69 51.45 28.20
CA ALA A 328 -34.36 51.43 29.50
C ALA A 328 -34.13 52.74 30.27
N GLY A 329 -32.90 53.27 30.25
CA GLY A 329 -32.58 54.58 30.85
C GLY A 329 -33.31 55.75 30.19
N LEU A 330 -33.50 55.74 28.88
CA LEU A 330 -34.26 56.76 28.13
C LEU A 330 -35.77 56.69 28.41
N ALA A 331 -36.32 55.48 28.55
CA ALA A 331 -37.71 55.30 28.98
C ALA A 331 -37.94 55.84 30.41
N LEU A 332 -36.90 55.88 31.24
CA LEU A 332 -36.93 56.46 32.58
C LEU A 332 -36.71 57.98 32.59
N SER A 333 -36.13 58.57 31.54
CA SER A 333 -35.83 60.01 31.45
C SER A 333 -36.84 60.82 30.61
N THR A 334 -37.83 60.17 30.01
CA THR A 334 -38.99 60.83 29.38
C THR A 334 -40.01 61.30 30.41
N ASP A 335 -39.53 62.06 31.39
CA ASP A 335 -40.36 62.89 32.26
C ASP A 335 -40.34 64.31 31.69
N GLY A 336 -41.21 64.55 30.70
CA GLY A 336 -41.17 65.76 29.90
C GLY A 336 -42.44 65.96 29.08
N LYS A 337 -43.56 66.18 29.78
CA LYS A 337 -44.93 66.52 29.31
C LYS A 337 -45.91 65.35 29.13
N SER A 338 -46.45 64.88 30.25
CA SER A 338 -47.89 64.97 30.53
C SER A 338 -48.14 64.54 31.98
N ALA A 339 -48.90 65.36 32.72
CA ALA A 339 -49.25 65.08 34.10
C ALA A 339 -50.10 63.80 34.18
N VAL A 340 -49.49 62.72 34.63
CA VAL A 340 -50.19 61.51 35.09
C VAL A 340 -49.97 61.45 36.59
N THR A 341 -51.05 61.55 37.35
CA THR A 341 -51.05 61.42 38.81
C THR A 341 -50.50 60.05 39.20
N ALA A 342 -49.74 60.00 40.30
CA ALA A 342 -48.98 58.84 40.79
C ALA A 342 -49.80 57.57 41.16
N GLU A 343 -51.08 57.49 40.77
CA GLU A 343 -51.97 56.34 40.98
C GLU A 343 -52.12 55.45 39.74
N ASP A 344 -51.78 55.92 38.53
CA ASP A 344 -52.08 55.20 37.26
C ASP A 344 -50.91 54.36 36.70
N ILE A 345 -49.77 54.26 37.39
CA ILE A 345 -48.60 53.53 36.88
C ILE A 345 -48.63 52.08 37.39
N SER A 346 -48.81 51.12 36.48
CA SER A 346 -48.82 49.69 36.83
C SER A 346 -47.45 49.22 37.39
N PRO A 347 -47.46 48.37 38.44
CA PRO A 347 -46.23 47.77 38.96
C PRO A 347 -45.58 46.86 37.91
N LEU A 348 -44.26 46.76 37.95
CA LEU A 348 -43.47 46.02 36.95
C LEU A 348 -42.26 45.36 37.63
N LEU A 349 -41.93 44.14 37.18
CA LEU A 349 -40.66 43.49 37.51
C LEU A 349 -39.81 43.36 36.23
N GLY A 350 -38.60 43.91 36.22
CA GLY A 350 -37.70 43.84 35.06
C GLY A 350 -36.82 42.59 35.03
N ALA A 351 -36.21 42.32 33.89
CA ALA A 351 -35.18 41.28 33.76
C ALA A 351 -33.94 41.66 34.57
N ASN A 352 -33.32 40.70 35.27
CA ASN A 352 -32.09 40.94 36.01
C ASN A 352 -30.90 41.13 35.06
N ILE A 353 -29.92 41.94 35.46
CA ILE A 353 -28.79 42.34 34.63
C ILE A 353 -27.48 42.24 35.44
N PRO A 354 -26.50 41.41 35.03
CA PRO A 354 -26.54 40.46 33.91
C PRO A 354 -27.38 39.21 34.23
N ASN A 355 -27.79 38.48 33.19
CA ASN A 355 -28.40 37.14 33.28
C ASN A 355 -27.93 36.29 32.08
N PRO A 356 -27.13 35.23 32.28
CA PRO A 356 -26.66 34.70 33.57
C PRO A 356 -25.64 35.62 34.27
N TYR A 357 -25.40 35.38 35.57
CA TYR A 357 -24.41 36.14 36.36
C TYR A 357 -23.62 35.24 37.32
N GLU A 358 -22.42 35.68 37.70
CA GLU A 358 -21.51 34.89 38.56
C GLU A 358 -21.51 35.36 40.03
N SER A 359 -21.52 36.67 40.26
CA SER A 359 -21.43 37.27 41.60
C SER A 359 -22.63 38.16 41.90
N ASN A 360 -22.77 39.31 41.24
CA ASN A 360 -23.86 40.25 41.50
C ASN A 360 -24.75 40.45 40.26
N THR A 361 -26.04 40.67 40.49
CA THR A 361 -27.00 41.09 39.48
C THR A 361 -27.89 42.21 40.03
N ILE A 362 -28.42 43.05 39.14
CA ILE A 362 -29.38 44.08 39.49
C ILE A 362 -30.77 43.65 39.00
N ILE A 363 -31.78 43.74 39.87
CA ILE A 363 -33.17 43.45 39.54
C ILE A 363 -33.96 44.76 39.56
N PRO A 364 -34.25 45.37 38.40
CA PRO A 364 -35.06 46.57 38.33
C PRO A 364 -36.53 46.25 38.60
N PHE A 365 -37.22 47.13 39.34
CA PHE A 365 -38.64 46.98 39.65
C PHE A 365 -39.31 48.34 39.80
N ARG A 366 -40.64 48.34 39.81
CA ARG A 366 -41.46 49.51 40.09
C ARG A 366 -42.70 49.12 40.89
N ILE A 367 -42.97 49.88 41.94
CA ILE A 367 -44.13 49.73 42.84
C ILE A 367 -45.05 50.94 42.67
N ASN A 368 -46.36 50.75 42.79
CA ASN A 368 -47.35 51.83 42.75
C ASN A 368 -47.76 52.31 44.16
N GLY A 369 -48.04 53.60 44.32
CA GLY A 369 -48.77 54.16 45.47
C GLY A 369 -47.94 54.47 46.72
N MET A 370 -48.55 55.20 47.67
CA MET A 370 -47.85 55.75 48.84
C MET A 370 -47.79 54.86 50.09
N LYS A 371 -48.47 53.70 50.13
CA LYS A 371 -48.61 52.87 51.35
C LYS A 371 -48.66 51.35 51.10
N SER A 372 -47.88 50.86 50.15
CA SER A 372 -47.90 49.44 49.77
C SER A 372 -46.72 48.70 50.44
N SER A 373 -46.98 47.56 51.06
CA SER A 373 -45.93 46.64 51.48
C SER A 373 -45.45 45.84 50.27
N ALA A 374 -44.15 45.78 50.00
CA ALA A 374 -43.64 45.07 48.84
C ALA A 374 -42.36 44.31 49.15
N ALA A 375 -42.20 43.16 48.50
CA ALA A 375 -41.01 42.33 48.63
C ALA A 375 -40.68 41.62 47.31
N ILE A 376 -39.39 41.50 47.02
CA ILE A 376 -38.90 40.57 46.00
C ILE A 376 -38.51 39.28 46.69
N VAL A 377 -39.20 38.20 46.33
CA VAL A 377 -38.99 36.86 46.88
C VAL A 377 -38.22 36.02 45.88
N VAL A 378 -37.06 35.53 46.29
CA VAL A 378 -36.21 34.65 45.48
C VAL A 378 -36.44 33.21 45.90
N THR A 379 -36.72 32.34 44.92
CA THR A 379 -37.03 30.92 45.12
C THR A 379 -36.13 30.06 44.26
N SER A 380 -35.58 28.98 44.83
CA SER A 380 -34.84 27.98 44.07
C SER A 380 -35.79 27.16 43.20
N LEU A 381 -35.58 27.13 41.88
CA LEU A 381 -36.44 26.34 40.98
C LEU A 381 -36.27 24.83 41.23
N ALA A 382 -35.08 24.39 41.62
CA ALA A 382 -34.79 22.98 41.86
C ALA A 382 -35.46 22.43 43.12
N THR A 383 -35.57 23.24 44.18
CA THR A 383 -36.06 22.79 45.49
C THR A 383 -37.42 23.36 45.88
N GLY A 384 -37.91 24.39 45.17
CA GLY A 384 -39.12 25.14 45.53
C GLY A 384 -39.00 25.95 46.82
N ARG A 385 -37.82 26.01 47.44
CA ARG A 385 -37.61 26.74 48.71
C ARG A 385 -37.38 28.22 48.45
N VAL A 386 -38.02 29.06 49.27
CA VAL A 386 -37.71 30.49 49.36
C VAL A 386 -36.30 30.63 49.94
N ILE A 387 -35.45 31.32 49.18
CA ILE A 387 -34.04 31.57 49.50
C ILE A 387 -33.90 32.90 50.22
N ASN A 388 -34.60 33.92 49.75
CA ASN A 388 -34.58 35.25 50.32
C ASN A 388 -35.90 35.97 50.07
N ALA A 389 -36.27 36.86 50.98
CA ALA A 389 -37.39 37.78 50.82
C ALA A 389 -36.87 39.17 51.18
N ILE A 390 -36.71 40.01 50.16
CA ILE A 390 -36.08 41.33 50.27
C ILE A 390 -37.20 42.36 50.27
N PRO A 391 -37.48 43.04 51.40
CA PRO A 391 -38.42 44.15 51.44
C PRO A 391 -37.95 45.27 50.50
N VAL A 392 -38.88 45.84 49.74
CA VAL A 392 -38.59 46.92 48.78
C VAL A 392 -39.59 48.06 48.96
N SER A 393 -39.13 49.29 48.74
CA SER A 393 -39.99 50.48 48.85
C SER A 393 -40.20 51.18 47.51
N LYS A 394 -41.21 52.06 47.45
CA LYS A 394 -41.54 52.85 46.24
C LYS A 394 -40.43 53.84 45.85
N GLU A 395 -39.57 54.20 46.79
CA GLU A 395 -38.40 55.07 46.57
C GLU A 395 -37.26 54.33 45.84
N GLU A 396 -37.29 53.00 45.86
CA GLU A 396 -36.31 52.15 45.21
C GLU A 396 -36.78 51.76 43.80
N THR A 397 -35.83 51.70 42.85
CA THR A 397 -36.09 51.33 41.45
C THR A 397 -35.39 50.05 41.04
N PHE A 398 -34.52 49.52 41.90
CA PHE A 398 -33.83 48.25 41.71
C PHE A 398 -33.30 47.71 43.05
N ILE A 399 -33.07 46.40 43.11
CA ILE A 399 -32.24 45.77 44.16
C ILE A 399 -30.95 45.21 43.56
N SER A 400 -29.88 45.18 44.36
CA SER A 400 -28.70 44.37 44.08
C SER A 400 -28.86 43.01 44.76
N PHE A 401 -28.55 41.94 44.03
CA PHE A 401 -28.64 40.58 44.53
C PHE A 401 -27.33 39.82 44.30
N ASP A 402 -26.77 39.29 45.38
CA ASP A 402 -25.49 38.58 45.43
C ASP A 402 -25.69 37.06 45.43
N ALA A 403 -24.93 36.35 44.61
CA ALA A 403 -24.88 34.90 44.47
C ALA A 403 -23.81 34.22 45.32
N ALA A 404 -23.06 34.94 46.17
CA ALA A 404 -21.92 34.40 46.94
C ALA A 404 -22.22 33.06 47.62
N HIS A 405 -23.41 32.90 48.22
CA HIS A 405 -23.82 31.72 48.97
C HIS A 405 -24.83 30.81 48.25
N LEU A 406 -25.00 30.97 46.92
CA LEU A 406 -25.93 30.20 46.11
C LEU A 406 -25.19 29.25 45.16
N ASP A 407 -25.78 28.10 44.86
CA ASP A 407 -25.21 27.16 43.88
C ASP A 407 -25.49 27.61 42.44
N THR A 408 -24.68 27.13 41.50
CA THR A 408 -24.98 27.23 40.07
C THR A 408 -26.34 26.62 39.78
N GLY A 409 -27.23 27.38 39.14
CA GLY A 409 -28.59 26.92 38.93
C GLY A 409 -29.56 27.98 38.46
N THR A 410 -30.81 27.56 38.28
CA THR A 410 -31.92 28.45 37.95
C THR A 410 -32.70 28.84 39.20
N TYR A 411 -32.97 30.13 39.32
CA TYR A 411 -33.77 30.71 40.39
C TYR A 411 -34.91 31.54 39.81
N LEU A 412 -36.00 31.63 40.56
CA LEU A 412 -37.11 32.54 40.28
C LEU A 412 -37.02 33.72 41.24
N TYR A 413 -37.34 34.91 40.75
CA TYR A 413 -37.56 36.08 41.59
C TYR A 413 -38.93 36.67 41.25
N SER A 414 -39.71 36.93 42.29
CA SER A 414 -41.12 37.30 42.20
C SER A 414 -41.39 38.57 42.99
N LEU A 415 -42.08 39.53 42.38
CA LEU A 415 -42.50 40.75 43.06
C LEU A 415 -43.87 40.53 43.70
N TYR A 416 -43.95 40.73 45.02
CA TYR A 416 -45.19 40.75 45.78
C TYR A 416 -45.48 42.18 46.24
N ILE A 417 -46.73 42.61 46.11
CA ILE A 417 -47.24 43.88 46.65
C ILE A 417 -48.50 43.56 47.44
N ASP A 418 -48.54 43.93 48.72
CA ASP A 418 -49.63 43.65 49.67
C ASP A 418 -50.06 42.17 49.65
N GLU A 419 -49.04 41.29 49.73
CA GLU A 419 -49.15 39.83 49.69
C GLU A 419 -49.69 39.24 48.37
N GLN A 420 -49.95 40.07 47.35
CA GLN A 420 -50.35 39.62 46.02
C GLN A 420 -49.16 39.53 45.07
N LEU A 421 -49.09 38.41 44.34
CA LEU A 421 -48.08 38.21 43.32
C LEU A 421 -48.36 39.14 42.12
N VAL A 422 -47.38 39.95 41.75
CA VAL A 422 -47.44 40.82 40.56
C VAL A 422 -46.87 40.10 39.34
N GLU A 423 -45.60 39.70 39.41
CA GLU A 423 -44.88 39.11 38.28
C GLU A 423 -43.76 38.20 38.80
N THR A 424 -43.42 37.17 38.04
CA THR A 424 -42.30 36.26 38.32
C THR A 424 -41.37 36.19 37.12
N ARG A 425 -40.07 36.25 37.36
CA ARG A 425 -39.03 36.11 36.34
C ARG A 425 -37.95 35.11 36.76
N LYS A 426 -37.16 34.70 35.78
CA LYS A 426 -36.10 33.70 35.92
C LYS A 426 -34.74 34.38 35.87
N MET A 427 -33.85 34.00 36.79
CA MET A 427 -32.43 34.30 36.75
C MET A 427 -31.60 33.01 36.76
N GLN A 428 -30.41 33.07 36.16
CA GLN A 428 -29.48 31.96 36.08
C GLN A 428 -28.13 32.35 36.70
N ILE A 429 -27.68 31.56 37.66
CA ILE A 429 -26.38 31.69 38.30
C ILE A 429 -25.42 30.71 37.64
N VAL A 430 -24.27 31.19 37.19
CA VAL A 430 -23.17 30.39 36.64
C VAL A 430 -21.91 30.71 37.42
N LYS A 431 -21.32 29.73 38.11
CA LYS A 431 -20.06 29.87 38.84
C LYS A 431 -18.95 29.08 38.18
#